data_AF-A0A3D8HQQ6-F1
#
_entry.id   AF-A0A3D8HQQ6-F1
#
_cell.length_a   1.000
_cell.length_b   1.000
_cell.length_c   1.000
_cell.angle_alpha   90.00
_cell.angle_beta   90.00
_cell.angle_gamma   90.00
#
_symmetry.space_group_name_H-M   'P 1'
#
loop_
_entity.id
_entity.type
_entity.pdbx_description
1 polymer ?
#
loop_
_entity_poly.entity_id
_entity_poly.type
_entity_poly.pdbx_seq_one_letter_code
_entity_poly.pdbx_strand_id
1 'polypeptide(L)'
;MGYRPNIVKEYKVEYGNTLSGYNYGYDKLSEFFDKLGVEYYEDEGNTLHEVSSSDLIALEARIDELDLNEDEKDNLHDLIQTAKSCAYAKDHFVRIHWF
;
A
#
# COMPACT_ATOMS: atom_id res chain seq x y z
N MET A 1 16.97 16.92 28.77
CA MET A 1 15.83 17.75 28.32
C MET A 1 15.32 17.12 27.03
N GLY A 2 14.18 16.43 27.10
CA GLY A 2 13.76 15.42 26.12
C GLY A 2 12.62 15.86 25.20
N TYR A 3 12.41 15.06 24.16
CA TYR A 3 11.40 15.24 23.12
C TYR A 3 10.04 15.69 23.67
N ARG A 4 9.41 16.67 23.01
CA ARG A 4 8.01 17.06 23.25
C ARG A 4 7.22 17.01 21.93
N PRO A 5 6.92 15.81 21.42
CA PRO A 5 6.11 15.62 20.23
C PRO A 5 4.61 15.68 20.58
N ASN A 6 3.85 16.40 19.75
CA ASN A 6 2.39 16.46 19.64
C ASN A 6 2.13 17.06 18.23
N ILE A 7 1.19 16.68 17.38
CA ILE A 7 -0.27 16.80 17.44
C ILE A 7 -0.83 15.86 16.36
N VAL A 8 -1.81 15.02 16.70
CA VAL A 8 -2.82 14.48 15.78
C VAL A 8 -4.13 14.50 16.56
N LYS A 9 -5.17 15.20 16.08
CA LYS A 9 -6.40 15.41 16.89
C LYS A 9 -7.58 14.52 16.53
N GLU A 10 -7.53 13.83 15.40
CA GLU A 10 -8.37 12.67 15.15
C GLU A 10 -7.69 11.83 14.07
N TYR A 11 -7.66 10.51 14.28
CA TYR A 11 -7.11 9.54 13.34
C TYR A 11 -8.11 8.39 13.26
N LYS A 12 -8.78 8.25 12.12
CA LYS A 12 -9.75 7.19 11.87
C LYS A 12 -9.25 6.34 10.71
N VAL A 13 -9.04 5.06 10.99
CA VAL A 13 -8.71 4.04 10.00
C VAL A 13 -9.88 3.07 9.93
N GLU A 14 -10.31 2.78 8.72
CA GLU A 14 -11.32 1.77 8.45
C GLU A 14 -10.63 0.69 7.61
N TYR A 15 -10.51 -0.51 8.16
CA TYR A 15 -9.92 -1.64 7.46
C TYR A 15 -11.00 -2.28 6.58
N GLY A 16 -10.72 -2.29 5.28
CA GLY A 16 -11.55 -2.93 4.26
C GLY A 16 -10.96 -4.26 3.81
N ASN A 17 -10.97 -4.49 2.49
CA ASN A 17 -10.38 -5.68 1.88
C ASN A 17 -8.94 -5.90 2.34
N THR A 18 -8.64 -7.16 2.67
CA THR A 18 -7.27 -7.65 2.85
C THR A 18 -6.67 -7.99 1.50
N LEU A 19 -5.37 -7.75 1.32
CA LEU A 19 -4.66 -8.25 0.14
C LEU A 19 -4.54 -9.78 0.21
N SER A 20 -5.12 -10.46 -0.77
CA SER A 20 -5.15 -11.92 -0.84
C SER A 20 -3.77 -12.48 -1.12
N GLY A 21 -3.45 -13.65 -0.54
CA GLY A 21 -2.18 -14.35 -0.79
C GLY A 21 -0.99 -13.93 0.08
N TYR A 22 -1.14 -12.89 0.91
CA TYR A 22 -0.07 -12.36 1.77
C TYR A 22 -0.24 -12.65 3.26
N ASN A 23 -1.16 -13.55 3.65
CA ASN A 23 -1.29 -14.00 5.03
C ASN A 23 0.07 -14.56 5.50
N TYR A 24 0.74 -13.85 6.43
CA TYR A 24 2.11 -14.13 6.92
C TYR A 24 3.27 -13.89 5.94
N GLY A 25 3.02 -13.18 4.83
CA GLY A 25 4.01 -12.91 3.80
C GLY A 25 4.39 -11.44 3.72
N TYR A 26 4.95 -10.86 4.79
CA TYR A 26 5.45 -9.47 4.77
C TYR A 26 6.44 -9.26 3.63
N ASP A 27 7.50 -10.07 3.60
CA ASP A 27 8.53 -10.05 2.55
C ASP A 27 7.93 -10.34 1.16
N LYS A 28 6.90 -11.20 1.08
CA LYS A 28 6.22 -11.48 -0.19
C LYS A 28 5.46 -10.28 -0.74
N LEU A 29 4.92 -9.44 0.14
CA LEU A 29 4.26 -8.20 -0.28
C LEU A 29 5.30 -7.18 -0.76
N SER A 30 6.46 -7.12 -0.10
CA SER A 30 7.61 -6.31 -0.54
C SER A 30 8.10 -6.75 -1.93
N GLU A 31 8.29 -8.06 -2.12
CA GLU A 31 8.65 -8.65 -3.43
C GLU A 31 7.60 -8.33 -4.51
N PHE A 32 6.32 -8.28 -4.14
CA PHE A 32 5.26 -7.85 -5.05
C PHE A 32 5.41 -6.37 -5.45
N PHE A 33 5.71 -5.47 -4.52
CA PHE A 33 5.96 -4.06 -4.86
C PHE A 33 7.23 -3.87 -5.69
N ASP A 34 8.30 -4.61 -5.40
CA ASP A 34 9.52 -4.65 -6.21
C ASP A 34 9.20 -5.10 -7.64
N LYS A 35 8.38 -6.15 -7.79
CA LYS A 35 7.92 -6.67 -9.09
C LYS A 35 7.10 -5.65 -9.87
N LEU A 36 6.27 -4.86 -9.17
CA LEU A 36 5.50 -3.77 -9.76
C LEU A 36 6.38 -2.56 -10.13
N GLY A 37 7.56 -2.44 -9.53
CA GLY A 37 8.49 -1.32 -9.74
C GLY A 37 7.97 -0.01 -9.15
N VAL A 38 7.27 -0.08 -8.02
CA VAL A 38 6.73 1.10 -7.31
C VAL A 38 7.61 1.48 -6.12
N GLU A 39 7.62 2.76 -5.78
CA GLU A 39 8.26 3.22 -4.54
C GLU A 39 7.40 2.85 -3.33
N TYR A 40 8.02 2.23 -2.31
CA TYR A 40 7.37 1.93 -1.04
C TYR A 40 8.32 2.08 0.15
N TYR A 41 7.73 2.31 1.32
CA TYR A 41 8.42 2.43 2.60
C TYR A 41 7.88 1.40 3.60
N GLU A 42 8.76 0.96 4.49
CA GLU A 42 8.49 0.01 5.56
C GLU A 42 8.92 0.63 6.89
N ASP A 43 8.17 0.35 7.95
CA ASP A 43 8.60 0.71 9.30
C ASP A 43 9.52 -0.37 9.90
N GLU A 44 10.40 0.01 10.84
CA GLU A 44 11.31 -0.94 11.50
C GLU A 44 10.58 -2.08 12.25
N GLY A 45 9.28 -1.92 12.53
CA GLY A 45 8.45 -2.89 13.23
C GLY A 45 7.75 -3.92 12.34
N ASN A 46 7.87 -3.81 11.01
CA ASN A 46 7.11 -4.60 10.03
C ASN A 46 5.58 -4.55 10.28
N THR A 47 5.08 -3.39 10.68
CA THR A 47 3.65 -3.15 10.95
C THR A 47 2.98 -2.36 9.83
N LEU A 48 3.74 -1.75 8.93
CA LEU A 48 3.26 -0.85 7.90
C LEU A 48 4.05 -1.00 6.59
N HIS A 49 3.32 -0.99 5.48
CA HIS A 49 3.82 -0.56 4.17
C HIS A 49 3.15 0.75 3.75
N GLU A 50 3.94 1.70 3.24
CA GLU A 50 3.45 2.91 2.57
C GLU A 50 3.86 2.87 1.10
N VAL A 51 2.90 2.74 0.18
CA VAL A 51 3.15 2.59 -1.27
C VAL A 51 2.73 3.84 -2.02
N SER A 52 3.56 4.32 -2.94
CA SER A 52 3.32 5.54 -3.71
C SER A 52 1.99 5.49 -4.48
N SER A 53 1.06 6.40 -4.16
CA SER A 53 -0.23 6.49 -4.86
C SER A 53 -0.06 6.86 -6.33
N SER A 54 0.91 7.71 -6.67
CA SER A 54 1.17 8.10 -8.05
C SER A 54 1.67 6.93 -8.89
N ASP A 55 2.53 6.09 -8.31
CA ASP A 55 3.11 4.95 -9.02
C ASP A 55 2.05 3.90 -9.28
N LEU A 56 1.22 3.59 -8.27
CA LEU A 56 0.07 2.69 -8.42
C LEU A 56 -0.86 3.17 -9.54
N ILE A 57 -1.24 4.45 -9.55
CA ILE A 57 -2.13 4.98 -10.59
C ILE A 57 -1.48 4.90 -11.98
N ALA A 58 -0.16 5.12 -12.09
CA ALA A 58 0.57 5.01 -13.35
C ALA A 58 0.58 3.57 -13.91
N LEU A 59 0.48 2.56 -13.04
CA LEU A 59 0.43 1.15 -13.45
C LEU A 59 -0.90 0.76 -14.10
N GLU A 60 -1.99 1.47 -13.85
CA GLU A 60 -3.32 1.14 -14.39
C GLU A 60 -3.30 0.96 -15.92
N ALA A 61 -2.55 1.81 -16.63
CA ALA A 61 -2.46 1.77 -18.08
C ALA A 61 -1.68 0.56 -18.64
N ARG A 62 -0.96 -0.17 -17.79
CA ARG A 62 -0.07 -1.29 -18.18
C ARG A 62 -0.29 -2.57 -17.37
N ILE A 63 -1.40 -2.69 -16.64
CA ILE A 63 -1.70 -3.87 -15.82
C ILE A 63 -1.54 -5.18 -16.60
N ASP A 64 -1.98 -5.21 -17.86
CA ASP A 64 -1.96 -6.40 -18.69
C ASP A 64 -0.55 -6.77 -19.19
N GLU A 65 0.40 -5.84 -19.11
CA GLU A 65 1.80 -6.07 -19.49
C GLU A 65 2.62 -6.67 -18.34
N LEU A 66 2.09 -6.59 -17.11
CA LEU A 66 2.74 -7.14 -15.93
C LEU A 66 2.48 -8.65 -15.83
N ASP A 67 3.53 -9.41 -15.50
CA ASP A 67 3.44 -10.86 -15.29
C ASP A 67 2.81 -11.17 -13.92
N LEU A 68 1.54 -10.83 -13.74
CA LEU A 68 0.79 -11.00 -12.50
C LEU A 68 -0.19 -12.18 -12.58
N ASN A 69 -0.30 -12.94 -11.50
CA ASN A 69 -1.38 -13.92 -11.35
C ASN A 69 -2.73 -13.22 -11.07
N GLU A 70 -3.84 -13.98 -11.06
CA GLU A 70 -5.18 -13.41 -10.87
C GLU A 70 -5.33 -12.67 -9.53
N ASP A 71 -4.85 -13.26 -8.43
CA ASP A 71 -4.89 -12.63 -7.10
C ASP A 71 -4.06 -11.33 -7.06
N GLU A 72 -2.86 -11.32 -7.65
CA GLU A 72 -1.98 -10.16 -7.76
C GLU A 72 -2.64 -9.02 -8.57
N LYS A 73 -3.38 -9.35 -9.64
CA LYS A 73 -4.13 -8.37 -10.43
C LYS A 73 -5.28 -7.76 -9.65
N ASP A 74 -6.04 -8.58 -8.94
CA ASP A 74 -7.13 -8.12 -8.09
C ASP A 74 -6.60 -7.21 -6.96
N ASN A 75 -5.50 -7.61 -6.33
CA ASN A 75 -4.80 -6.81 -5.33
C ASN A 75 -4.33 -5.45 -5.89
N LEU A 76 -3.71 -5.43 -7.07
CA LEU A 76 -3.28 -4.19 -7.72
C LEU A 76 -4.47 -3.29 -8.05
N HIS A 77 -5.57 -3.86 -8.54
CA HIS A 77 -6.79 -3.10 -8.81
C HIS A 77 -7.34 -2.45 -7.53
N ASP A 78 -7.41 -3.18 -6.43
CA ASP A 78 -7.85 -2.66 -5.13
C ASP A 78 -6.94 -1.53 -4.61
N LEU A 79 -5.62 -1.67 -4.78
CA LEU A 79 -4.64 -0.63 -4.43
C LEU A 79 -4.83 0.64 -5.27
N ILE A 80 -5.05 0.50 -6.58
CA ILE A 80 -5.30 1.64 -7.48
C ILE A 80 -6.62 2.33 -7.13
N GLN A 81 -7.69 1.57 -6.87
CA GLN A 81 -8.96 2.13 -6.45
C GLN A 81 -8.82 2.89 -5.13
N THR A 82 -8.06 2.34 -4.18
CA THR A 82 -7.76 3.00 -2.90
C THR A 82 -6.99 4.30 -3.11
N ALA A 83 -5.94 4.28 -3.92
CA ALA A 83 -5.14 5.47 -4.26
C ALA A 83 -5.98 6.60 -4.87
N LYS A 84 -7.00 6.27 -5.67
CA LYS A 84 -7.89 7.24 -6.32
C LYS A 84 -9.05 7.74 -5.44
N SER A 85 -9.62 6.85 -4.64
CA SER A 85 -10.88 7.09 -3.92
C SER A 85 -10.69 7.60 -2.49
N CYS A 86 -9.62 7.19 -1.82
CA CYS A 86 -9.37 7.57 -0.43
C CYS A 86 -8.72 8.95 -0.35
N ALA A 87 -9.39 9.88 0.35
CA ALA A 87 -8.89 11.24 0.53
C ALA A 87 -7.51 11.32 1.20
N TYR A 88 -7.15 10.34 2.05
CA TYR A 88 -5.84 10.29 2.71
C TYR A 88 -4.69 9.89 1.76
N ALA A 89 -5.01 9.10 0.74
CA ALA A 89 -4.02 8.55 -0.20
C ALA A 89 -3.78 9.49 -1.38
N LYS A 90 -4.71 10.43 -1.61
CA LYS A 90 -4.64 11.41 -2.69
C LYS A 90 -3.37 12.27 -2.51
N ASP A 91 -2.44 12.12 -3.45
CA ASP A 91 -1.13 12.78 -3.51
C ASP A 91 -0.08 12.32 -2.46
N HIS A 92 -0.31 11.19 -1.79
CA HIS A 92 0.61 10.62 -0.80
C HIS A 92 0.84 9.13 -1.04
N PHE A 93 0.59 8.31 -0.01
CA PHE A 93 0.84 6.88 0.00
C PHE A 93 -0.43 6.13 0.39
N VAL A 94 -0.63 4.96 -0.21
CA VAL A 94 -1.55 3.95 0.28
C VAL A 94 -0.89 3.23 1.45
N ARG A 95 -1.59 3.14 2.58
CA ARG A 95 -1.07 2.53 3.81
C ARG A 95 -1.65 1.14 4.01
N ILE A 96 -0.79 0.15 4.21
CA ILE A 96 -1.16 -1.25 4.45
C ILE A 96 -0.65 -1.63 5.82
N HIS A 97 -1.56 -1.90 6.75
CA HIS A 97 -1.22 -2.26 8.13
C HIS A 97 -1.24 -3.78 8.31
N TRP A 98 -0.30 -4.27 9.10
CA TRP A 98 -0.19 -5.68 9.48
C TRP A 98 -0.62 -5.91 10.94
N PHE A 99 -1.27 -7.04 11.20
CA PHE A 99 -1.79 -7.46 12.51
C PHE A 99 -1.41 -8.91 12.84
#